data_AF-A0A9D5RYP7-F1
#
_entry.id   AF-A0A9D5RYP7-F1
#
_cell.length_a   1.000
_cell.length_b   1.000
_cell.length_c   1.000
_cell.angle_alpha   90.00
_cell.angle_beta   90.00
_cell.angle_gamma   90.00
#
_symmetry.space_group_name_H-M   'P 1'
#
loop_
_entity.id
_entity.type
_entity.pdbx_description
1 polymer ?
#
loop_
_entity_poly.entity_id
_entity_poly.type
_entity_poly.pdbx_seq_one_letter_code
_entity_poly.pdbx_strand_id
1 'polypeptide(L)' 'MSLKSILYLFSVPVVLFALDSININSIFKKNKILQARLFYLIITLGLSYLLVNFFYDFFLNTRII' A
#
# COMPACT_ATOMS: atom_id res chain seq x y z
N MET A 1 6.76 19.98 1.39
CA MET A 1 6.54 18.54 1.11
C MET A 1 6.13 18.38 -0.35
N SER A 2 6.63 17.37 -1.05
CA SER A 2 6.12 17.06 -2.39
C SER A 2 4.68 16.53 -2.28
N LEU A 3 3.85 16.74 -3.31
CA LEU A 3 2.48 16.23 -3.36
C LEU A 3 2.47 14.69 -3.19
N LYS A 4 3.46 14.00 -3.75
CA LYS A 4 3.68 12.56 -3.55
C LYS A 4 3.94 12.20 -2.09
N SER A 5 4.71 12.99 -1.34
CA SER A 5 4.99 12.71 0.08
C SER A 5 3.73 12.73 0.94
N ILE A 6 2.81 13.67 0.67
CA ILE A 6 1.51 13.75 1.36
C ILE A 6 0.64 12.54 1.00
N LEU A 7 0.62 12.17 -0.29
CA LEU A 7 -0.09 10.97 -0.74
C LEU A 7 0.47 9.70 -0.08
N TYR A 8 1.79 9.56 0.09
CA TYR A 8 2.36 8.41 0.81
C TYR A 8 1.92 8.35 2.27
N LEU A 9 1.89 9.48 2.97
CA LEU A 9 1.50 9.53 4.38
C LEU A 9 0.04 9.06 4.59
N PHE A 10 -0.83 9.34 3.63
CA PHE A 10 -2.23 8.89 3.64
C PHE A 10 -2.39 7.44 3.12
N SER A 11 -1.68 7.10 2.04
CA SER A 11 -1.88 5.83 1.33
C SER A 11 -1.36 4.61 2.10
N VAL A 12 -0.29 4.76 2.89
CA VAL A 12 0.28 3.64 3.67
C VAL A 12 -0.69 3.13 4.74
N PRO A 13 -1.28 3.96 5.62
CA PRO A 13 -2.31 3.53 6.56
C PRO A 13 -3.55 2.92 5.87
N VAL A 14 -3.98 3.49 4.74
CA VAL A 14 -5.14 2.99 3.98
C VAL A 14 -4.89 1.59 3.44
N VAL A 15 -3.72 1.36 2.85
CA VAL A 15 -3.33 0.04 2.34
C VAL A 15 -3.18 -0.98 3.46
N LEU A 16 -2.58 -0.60 4.60
CA LEU A 16 -2.52 -1.44 5.80
C LEU A 16 -3.91 -1.89 6.24
N PHE A 17 -4.81 -0.94 6.44
CA PHE A 17 -6.19 -1.23 6.84
C PHE A 17 -6.94 -2.10 5.82
N ALA A 18 -6.70 -1.87 4.52
CA ALA A 18 -7.29 -2.69 3.47
C ALA A 18 -6.74 -4.12 3.47
N LEU A 19 -5.44 -4.32 3.69
CA LEU A 19 -4.82 -5.65 3.73
C LEU A 19 -5.29 -6.47 4.94
N ASP A 20 -5.58 -5.82 6.07
CA ASP A 20 -6.13 -6.48 7.26
C ASP A 20 -7.53 -7.08 7.03
N SER A 21 -8.27 -6.62 6.01
CA SER A 21 -9.54 -7.25 5.62
C SER A 21 -9.38 -8.64 5.01
N ILE A 22 -8.16 -9.00 4.59
CA ILE A 22 -7.85 -10.27 3.94
C ILE A 22 -7.36 -11.28 4.98
N ASN A 23 -7.85 -12.52 4.93
CA ASN A 23 -7.32 -13.61 5.78
C ASN A 23 -5.98 -14.15 5.23
N ILE A 24 -4.95 -13.30 5.20
CA ILE A 24 -3.62 -13.64 4.65
C ILE A 24 -2.94 -14.77 5.46
N ASN A 25 -3.29 -14.92 6.74
CA ASN A 25 -2.79 -16.00 7.60
C ASN A 25 -3.10 -17.40 7.05
N SER A 26 -4.22 -17.56 6.32
CA SER A 26 -4.57 -18.84 5.68
C SER A 26 -3.68 -19.19 4.48
N ILE A 27 -3.05 -18.19 3.86
CA ILE A 27 -2.23 -18.34 2.65
C ILE A 27 -0.78 -18.73 3.01
N PHE A 28 -0.29 -18.30 4.18
CA PHE A 28 1.10 -18.51 4.57
C PHE A 28 1.40 -19.93 5.07
N LYS A 29 2.62 -20.41 4.78
CA LYS A 29 3.13 -21.67 5.31
C LYS A 29 3.28 -21.61 6.84
N LYS A 30 2.88 -22.68 7.52
CA LYS A 30 3.06 -22.84 8.97
C LYS A 30 4.54 -22.66 9.37
N ASN A 31 4.80 -22.05 10.52
CA ASN A 31 6.13 -21.76 11.08
C ASN A 31 7.04 -20.84 10.26
N LYS A 32 6.50 -20.05 9.32
CA LYS A 32 7.27 -19.06 8.53
C LYS A 32 6.90 -17.61 8.87
N ILE A 33 6.90 -17.28 10.16
CA ILE A 33 6.47 -15.97 10.69
C ILE A 33 7.26 -14.80 10.07
N LEU A 34 8.59 -14.91 10.00
CA LEU A 34 9.44 -13.85 9.43
C LEU A 34 9.14 -13.60 7.95
N GLN A 35 8.93 -14.66 7.16
CA GLN A 35 8.61 -14.54 5.74
C GLN A 35 7.23 -13.92 5.54
N ALA A 36 6.25 -14.29 6.37
CA ALA A 36 4.91 -13.72 6.33
C ALA A 36 4.93 -12.21 6.64
N ARG A 37 5.66 -11.79 7.68
CA ARG A 37 5.81 -10.36 8.04
C ARG A 37 6.54 -9.57 6.96
N LEU A 38 7.63 -10.12 6.41
CA LEU A 38 8.37 -9.49 5.33
C LEU A 38 7.49 -9.32 4.08
N PHE A 39 6.73 -10.35 3.72
CA PHE A 39 5.80 -10.30 2.60
C PHE A 39 4.71 -9.24 2.82
N TYR A 40 4.12 -9.20 4.02
CA TYR A 40 3.10 -8.22 4.36
C TYR A 40 3.64 -6.77 4.26
N LEU A 41 4.88 -6.52 4.72
CA LEU A 41 5.56 -5.24 4.54
C LEU A 41 5.80 -4.90 3.06
N ILE A 42 6.31 -5.86 2.27
CA ILE A 42 6.58 -5.66 0.84
C ILE A 42 5.29 -5.34 0.09
N ILE A 43 4.21 -6.09 0.34
CA ILE A 43 2.91 -5.84 -0.28
C ILE A 43 2.38 -4.48 0.12
N THR A 44 2.45 -4.12 1.39
CA THR A 44 2.00 -2.81 1.86
C THR A 44 2.72 -1.70 1.11
N LEU A 45 4.06 -1.72 1.07
CA LEU A 45 4.84 -0.69 0.38
C LEU A 45 4.58 -0.67 -1.13
N GLY A 46 4.49 -1.84 -1.76
CA GLY A 46 4.22 -1.95 -3.20
C GLY A 46 2.84 -1.43 -3.58
N LEU A 47 1.80 -1.80 -2.84
CA LEU A 47 0.45 -1.30 -3.06
C LEU A 47 0.35 0.20 -2.77
N SER A 48 0.99 0.70 -1.71
CA SER A 48 1.04 2.14 -1.44
C SER A 48 1.72 2.91 -2.56
N TYR A 49 2.82 2.41 -3.13
CA TYR A 49 3.46 3.01 -4.31
C TYR A 49 2.50 3.09 -5.50
N LEU A 50 1.79 1.99 -5.79
CA LEU A 50 0.81 1.95 -6.89
C LEU A 50 -0.34 2.94 -6.66
N LEU A 51 -0.89 2.97 -5.45
CA LEU A 51 -1.98 3.85 -5.07
C LEU A 51 -1.58 5.33 -5.16
N VAL A 52 -0.37 5.68 -4.68
CA VAL A 52 0.17 7.04 -4.76
C VAL A 52 0.38 7.47 -6.20
N ASN A 53 1.00 6.63 -7.05
CA ASN A 53 1.21 7.00 -8.44
C ASN A 53 -0.11 7.09 -9.20
N PHE A 54 -1.07 6.20 -8.92
CA PHE A 54 -2.42 6.31 -9.47
C PHE A 54 -3.04 7.67 -9.14
N PHE A 55 -3.06 8.08 -7.86
CA PHE A 55 -3.63 9.37 -7.48
C PHE A 55 -2.85 10.56 -8.04
N TYR A 56 -1.53 10.47 -8.08
CA TYR A 56 -0.69 11.51 -8.64
C TYR A 56 -0.94 11.69 -10.15
N ASP A 57 -0.96 10.59 -10.91
CA ASP A 57 -1.22 10.61 -12.34
C ASP A 57 -2.66 11.02 -12.62
N PHE A 58 -3.62 10.55 -11.82
CA PHE A 58 -5.01 10.97 -11.91
C PHE A 58 -5.13 12.49 -11.71
N PHE A 59 -4.49 13.04 -10.68
CA PHE A 59 -4.49 14.47 -10.39
C PHE A 59 -3.88 15.30 -11.54
N LEU A 60 -2.76 14.86 -12.10
CA LEU A 60 -2.12 15.55 -13.23
C LEU A 60 -2.95 15.49 -14.52
N ASN A 61 -3.54 14.33 -14.83
CA ASN A 61 -4.23 14.12 -16.10
C ASN A 61 -5.65 14.66 -16.13
N THR A 62 -6.32 14.74 -14.98
CA THR A 62 -7.71 15.22 -14.91
C THR A 62 -7.84 16.73 -15.03
N ARG A 63 -6.74 17.51 -15.04
CA ARG A 63 -6.76 18.98 -15.07
C ARG A 63 -7.81 19.54 -14.10
N ILE A 64 -7.85 19.01 -12.87
CA ILE A 64 -8.76 19.51 -11.82
C ILE A 64 -8.37 20.92 -11.35
N ILE A 65 -7.35 21.53 -11.97
CA ILE A 65 -7.05 22.96 -12.02
C ILE A 65 -6.63 23.30 -13.45
#